data_AF-C2FXP6-F1
#
_entry.id   AF-C2FXP6-F1
#
_cell.length_a   1.000
_cell.length_b   1.000
_cell.length_c   1.000
_cell.angle_alpha   90.00
_cell.angle_beta   90.00
_cell.angle_gamma   90.00
#
_symmetry.space_group_name_H-M   'P 1'
#
loop_
_entity.id
_entity.type
_entity.pdbx_description
1 polymer ?
#
loop_
_entity_poly.entity_id
_entity_poly.type
_entity_poly.pdbx_seq_one_letter_code
_entity_poly.pdbx_strand_id
1 'polypeptide(L)'
;MNTTLKKKGLSVTLGLLFVSALYAQQVPQHIAAQLKNTKQGEIVRLDNFLTESFTKINYDRVIWPGPQYMISDDPEYIRIPEGIALKEKVEPGTVRLYVYNVNGVKEPKTDRKITAVIKNTGKGNMRMKMLKYSSQKPSTNYFKVGKEGLYDYFNSQGLAKERAIKPGQTVAIDEVLERNVVRYDELVHGIYEFLIDEPGEVAVLQTAPGTSGPKAYETIGSVIPTNKKNAGRGMFGVSNYKVFNEAVLETDKGVTQLVVADGKDDAWVKGIEGESNTVSTLAGNYGVMYNIELKWKSNDGKGLALLT
;
A
#
# COMPACT_ATOMS: atom_id res chain seq x y z
N MET A 1 -43.51 -66.02 -26.69
CA MET A 1 -42.61 -65.02 -27.32
C MET A 1 -43.19 -63.65 -27.08
N ASN A 2 -42.46 -62.84 -26.31
CA ASN A 2 -42.72 -61.42 -26.05
C ASN A 2 -42.70 -60.61 -27.35
N THR A 3 -43.57 -59.61 -27.47
CA THR A 3 -43.21 -58.24 -27.91
C THR A 3 -44.45 -57.34 -27.89
N THR A 4 -44.62 -56.61 -26.80
CA THR A 4 -45.53 -55.45 -26.72
C THR A 4 -44.74 -54.22 -27.18
N LEU A 5 -45.04 -53.67 -28.35
CA LEU A 5 -44.53 -52.37 -28.77
C LEU A 5 -45.19 -51.27 -27.93
N LYS A 6 -44.46 -50.73 -26.94
CA LYS A 6 -44.82 -49.47 -26.27
C LYS A 6 -44.42 -48.30 -27.17
N LYS A 7 -45.41 -47.50 -27.58
CA LYS A 7 -45.21 -46.14 -28.13
C LYS A 7 -44.44 -45.30 -27.11
N LYS A 8 -43.21 -44.88 -27.45
CA LYS A 8 -42.48 -43.85 -26.70
C LYS A 8 -43.15 -42.50 -26.98
N GLY A 9 -43.90 -41.99 -26.01
CA GLY A 9 -44.29 -40.58 -25.99
C GLY A 9 -43.05 -39.72 -25.77
N LEU A 10 -42.70 -38.89 -26.74
CA LEU A 10 -41.68 -37.86 -26.62
C LEU A 10 -42.26 -36.75 -25.73
N SER A 11 -41.99 -36.79 -24.43
CA SER A 11 -42.24 -35.64 -23.55
C SER A 11 -41.11 -34.64 -23.75
N VAL A 12 -41.38 -33.59 -24.52
CA VAL A 12 -40.53 -32.39 -24.56
C VAL A 12 -40.81 -31.62 -23.27
N THR A 13 -39.97 -31.81 -22.26
CA THR A 13 -39.97 -30.98 -21.06
C THR A 13 -39.34 -29.64 -21.45
N LEU A 14 -40.19 -28.65 -21.69
CA LEU A 14 -39.77 -27.26 -21.88
C LEU A 14 -39.22 -26.78 -20.52
N GLY A 15 -37.91 -26.89 -20.33
CA GLY A 15 -37.23 -26.35 -19.16
C GLY A 15 -37.35 -24.83 -19.18
N LEU A 16 -38.21 -24.29 -18.32
CA LEU A 16 -38.20 -22.87 -17.96
C LEU A 16 -36.83 -22.55 -17.35
N LEU A 17 -35.93 -22.03 -18.18
CA LEU A 17 -34.76 -21.28 -17.74
C LEU A 17 -35.28 -20.04 -17.00
N PHE A 18 -35.40 -20.14 -15.68
CA PHE A 18 -35.49 -18.96 -14.82
C PHE A 18 -34.15 -18.24 -14.93
N VAL A 19 -34.07 -17.29 -15.86
CA VAL A 19 -33.10 -16.22 -15.78
C VAL A 19 -33.53 -15.38 -14.58
N SER A 20 -32.95 -15.66 -13.43
CA SER A 20 -33.01 -14.72 -12.31
C SER A 20 -32.34 -13.43 -12.78
N ALA A 21 -33.14 -12.42 -13.13
CA ALA A 21 -32.64 -11.08 -13.28
C ALA A 21 -31.93 -10.73 -11.97
N LEU A 22 -30.60 -10.57 -12.03
CA LEU A 22 -29.83 -10.02 -10.93
C LEU A 22 -30.32 -8.58 -10.76
N TYR A 23 -31.32 -8.38 -9.89
CA TYR A 23 -31.73 -7.04 -9.52
C TYR A 23 -30.55 -6.39 -8.80
N ALA A 24 -30.16 -5.22 -9.28
CA ALA A 24 -29.23 -4.34 -8.60
C ALA A 24 -29.57 -4.27 -7.11
N GLN A 25 -28.60 -4.52 -6.24
CA GLN A 25 -28.82 -4.42 -4.79
C GLN A 25 -29.32 -3.00 -4.46
N GLN A 26 -30.55 -2.90 -3.96
CA GLN A 26 -31.09 -1.62 -3.51
C GLN A 26 -30.47 -1.26 -2.16
N VAL A 27 -29.97 -0.03 -2.04
CA VAL A 27 -29.46 0.49 -0.76
C VAL A 27 -30.65 0.62 0.20
N PRO A 28 -30.68 -0.09 1.34
CA PRO A 28 -31.76 0.05 2.31
C PRO A 28 -31.88 1.49 2.81
N GLN A 29 -33.11 1.99 2.98
CA GLN A 29 -33.34 3.39 3.38
C GLN A 29 -32.63 3.79 4.68
N HIS A 30 -32.49 2.85 5.63
CA HIS A 30 -31.76 3.09 6.88
C HIS A 30 -30.25 3.31 6.66
N ILE A 31 -29.63 2.56 5.73
CA ILE A 31 -28.23 2.73 5.33
C ILE A 31 -28.04 4.08 4.63
N ALA A 32 -28.94 4.43 3.70
CA ALA A 32 -28.90 5.72 3.00
C ALA A 32 -28.99 6.90 3.98
N ALA A 33 -29.84 6.80 5.00
CA ALA A 33 -29.97 7.82 6.05
C ALA A 33 -28.71 7.90 6.94
N GLN A 34 -28.11 6.76 7.30
CA GLN A 34 -26.85 6.73 8.05
C GLN A 34 -25.71 7.39 7.27
N LEU A 35 -25.50 6.99 6.02
CA LEU A 35 -24.45 7.56 5.16
C LEU A 35 -24.60 9.08 4.97
N LYS A 36 -25.84 9.57 4.83
CA LYS A 36 -26.11 11.00 4.63
C LYS A 36 -25.82 11.86 5.88
N ASN A 37 -26.02 11.30 7.07
CA ASN A 37 -25.92 12.04 8.33
C ASN A 37 -24.58 11.82 9.07
N THR A 38 -23.73 10.93 8.56
CA THR A 38 -22.44 10.60 9.17
C THR A 38 -21.44 11.74 8.97
N LYS A 39 -20.65 12.05 10.01
CA LYS A 39 -19.57 13.03 9.89
C LYS A 39 -18.33 12.41 9.24
N GLN A 40 -17.57 13.22 8.51
CA GLN A 40 -16.29 12.79 7.96
C GLN A 40 -15.39 12.21 9.06
N GLY A 41 -14.90 10.98 8.87
CA GLY A 41 -14.02 10.29 9.81
C GLY A 41 -14.70 9.30 10.77
N GLU A 42 -16.03 9.30 10.87
CA GLU A 42 -16.76 8.33 11.69
C GLU A 42 -16.85 6.94 11.01
N ILE A 43 -16.97 5.90 11.84
CA ILE A 43 -17.16 4.52 11.37
C ILE A 43 -18.66 4.26 11.25
N VAL A 44 -19.13 3.97 10.04
CA VAL A 44 -20.50 3.51 9.79
C VAL A 44 -20.47 2.01 9.61
N ARG A 45 -21.21 1.29 10.46
CA ARG A 45 -21.39 -0.15 10.30
C ARG A 45 -22.52 -0.40 9.30
N LEU A 46 -22.17 -0.99 8.16
CA LEU A 46 -23.10 -1.30 7.08
C LEU A 46 -23.51 -2.79 7.15
N ASP A 47 -24.29 -3.15 8.17
CA ASP A 47 -24.66 -4.55 8.42
C ASP A 47 -25.41 -5.16 7.24
N ASN A 48 -24.94 -6.31 6.77
CA ASN A 48 -25.49 -7.05 5.61
C ASN A 48 -25.61 -6.20 4.33
N PHE A 49 -24.89 -5.08 4.24
CA PHE A 49 -24.92 -4.19 3.09
C PHE A 49 -24.01 -4.67 1.96
N LEU A 50 -22.87 -5.29 2.28
CA LEU A 50 -21.99 -5.87 1.26
C LEU A 50 -22.20 -7.36 1.22
N THR A 51 -22.90 -7.84 0.18
CA THR A 51 -22.84 -9.24 -0.19
C THR A 51 -21.56 -9.43 -1.00
N GLU A 52 -20.66 -10.33 -0.58
CA GLU A 52 -19.29 -10.51 -1.13
C GLU A 52 -19.23 -11.00 -2.60
N SER A 53 -20.33 -10.92 -3.35
CA SER A 53 -20.48 -11.47 -4.70
C SER A 53 -21.01 -10.44 -5.69
N PHE A 54 -20.43 -9.25 -5.73
CA PHE A 54 -20.70 -8.29 -6.80
C PHE A 54 -20.05 -8.70 -8.12
N THR A 55 -20.68 -8.33 -9.23
CA THR A 55 -20.07 -8.49 -10.56
C THR A 55 -18.75 -7.74 -10.59
N LYS A 56 -17.67 -8.46 -10.90
CA LYS A 56 -16.33 -7.87 -11.02
C LYS A 56 -16.26 -6.99 -12.27
N ILE A 57 -15.66 -5.83 -12.14
CA ILE A 57 -15.30 -4.97 -13.26
C ILE A 57 -14.11 -5.62 -13.95
N ASN A 58 -14.27 -5.99 -15.21
CA ASN A 58 -13.12 -6.33 -16.06
C ASN A 58 -12.36 -5.03 -16.36
N TYR A 59 -11.06 -5.04 -16.11
CA TYR A 59 -10.20 -3.90 -16.33
C TYR A 59 -8.87 -4.33 -16.91
N ASP A 60 -8.25 -3.42 -17.63
CA ASP A 60 -6.86 -3.48 -18.02
C ASP A 60 -6.02 -2.59 -17.11
N ARG A 61 -4.74 -2.94 -17.04
CA ARG A 61 -3.76 -2.10 -16.38
C ARG A 61 -2.47 -2.06 -17.17
N VAL A 62 -1.80 -0.92 -17.07
CA VAL A 62 -0.45 -0.72 -17.59
C VAL A 62 0.45 -0.19 -16.49
N ILE A 63 1.72 -0.59 -16.52
CA ILE A 63 2.74 0.03 -15.67
C ILE A 63 2.78 1.51 -16.04
N TRP A 64 2.58 2.37 -15.04
CA TRP A 64 2.63 3.82 -15.21
C TRP A 64 3.97 4.34 -14.70
N PRO A 65 4.59 5.35 -15.36
CA PRO A 65 5.84 5.93 -14.87
C PRO A 65 5.72 6.35 -13.40
N GLY A 66 6.80 6.13 -12.65
CA GLY A 66 6.80 6.37 -11.22
C GLY A 66 8.19 6.33 -10.61
N PRO A 67 8.30 6.63 -9.31
CA PRO A 67 9.55 6.60 -8.59
C PRO A 67 10.10 5.17 -8.46
N GLN A 68 11.41 5.07 -8.21
CA GLN A 68 12.00 3.87 -7.62
C GLN A 68 11.31 3.59 -6.30
N TYR A 69 10.85 2.36 -6.05
CA TYR A 69 9.95 2.09 -4.93
C TYR A 69 10.46 1.01 -3.98
N MET A 70 10.41 1.32 -2.68
CA MET A 70 10.81 0.41 -1.61
C MET A 70 9.88 0.51 -0.40
N ILE A 71 9.78 -0.61 0.33
CA ILE A 71 9.05 -0.72 1.61
C ILE A 71 9.91 -1.48 2.63
N SER A 72 9.75 -1.19 3.92
CA SER A 72 10.56 -1.76 5.01
C SER A 72 9.83 -2.76 5.92
N ASP A 73 8.68 -3.29 5.51
CA ASP A 73 7.75 -4.08 6.35
C ASP A 73 8.25 -5.49 6.76
N ASP A 74 9.45 -5.88 6.34
CA ASP A 74 10.09 -7.12 6.78
C ASP A 74 11.48 -6.83 7.42
N PRO A 75 11.68 -7.09 8.72
CA PRO A 75 10.65 -7.46 9.69
C PRO A 75 9.78 -6.25 10.06
N GLU A 76 8.46 -6.44 10.14
CA GLU A 76 7.56 -5.42 10.70
C GLU A 76 7.98 -5.14 12.15
N TYR A 77 8.09 -6.17 12.99
CA TYR A 77 8.56 -6.04 14.37
C TYR A 77 10.08 -6.17 14.45
N ILE A 78 10.77 -5.06 14.72
CA ILE A 78 12.21 -5.06 14.97
C ILE A 78 12.46 -5.47 16.41
N ARG A 79 12.85 -6.74 16.60
CA ARG A 79 12.96 -7.37 17.93
C ARG A 79 14.31 -7.21 18.62
N ILE A 80 15.30 -6.64 17.93
CA ILE A 80 16.63 -6.39 18.47
C ILE A 80 16.83 -4.90 18.76
N PRO A 81 17.62 -4.51 19.78
CA PRO A 81 17.81 -3.11 20.17
C PRO A 81 18.30 -2.20 19.05
N GLU A 82 19.17 -2.72 18.17
CA GLU A 82 19.77 -1.98 17.07
C GLU A 82 19.87 -2.88 15.84
N GLY A 83 19.51 -2.37 14.67
CA GLY A 83 19.54 -3.13 13.43
C GLY A 83 18.96 -2.36 12.26
N ILE A 84 19.38 -2.69 11.04
CA ILE A 84 18.82 -2.12 9.80
C ILE A 84 17.73 -3.08 9.27
N ALA A 85 16.50 -2.60 9.14
CA ALA A 85 15.37 -3.39 8.62
C ALA A 85 15.31 -3.39 7.08
N LEU A 86 15.72 -2.29 6.45
CA LEU A 86 15.80 -2.13 5.00
C LEU A 86 17.09 -1.40 4.64
N LYS A 87 17.77 -1.82 3.58
CA LYS A 87 18.95 -1.14 3.02
C LYS A 87 18.97 -1.34 1.51
N GLU A 88 18.70 -0.29 0.75
CA GLU A 88 18.53 -0.36 -0.70
C GLU A 88 19.32 0.73 -1.41
N LYS A 89 19.94 0.38 -2.54
CA LYS A 89 20.60 1.34 -3.41
C LYS A 89 19.57 2.05 -4.27
N VAL A 90 19.79 3.34 -4.52
CA VAL A 90 18.95 4.18 -5.38
C VAL A 90 19.81 4.94 -6.36
N GLU A 91 19.32 5.05 -7.59
CA GLU A 91 19.93 5.84 -8.66
C GLU A 91 19.38 7.27 -8.69
N PRO A 92 20.06 8.21 -9.37
CA PRO A 92 19.51 9.55 -9.63
C PRO A 92 18.10 9.48 -10.20
N GLY A 93 17.19 10.27 -9.64
CA GLY A 93 15.77 10.25 -9.98
C GLY A 93 14.86 10.35 -8.77
N THR A 94 13.57 10.08 -8.98
CA THR A 94 12.59 10.10 -7.89
C THR A 94 12.57 8.75 -7.17
N VAL A 95 12.55 8.80 -5.85
CA VAL A 95 12.51 7.65 -4.94
C VAL A 95 11.25 7.76 -4.07
N ARG A 96 10.54 6.65 -3.88
CA ARG A 96 9.46 6.49 -2.92
C ARG A 96 9.85 5.44 -1.88
N LEU A 97 9.84 5.84 -0.62
CA LEU A 97 10.06 4.97 0.52
C LEU A 97 8.77 4.88 1.34
N TYR A 98 8.31 3.65 1.59
CA TYR A 98 7.22 3.35 2.53
C TYR A 98 7.81 2.72 3.79
N VAL A 99 7.80 3.47 4.89
CA VAL A 99 8.28 3.01 6.20
C VAL A 99 7.12 2.37 6.95
N TYR A 100 7.30 1.12 7.38
CA TYR A 100 6.33 0.40 8.22
C TYR A 100 7.07 -0.56 9.15
N ASN A 101 7.38 -0.11 10.36
CA ASN A 101 8.08 -0.95 11.34
C ASN A 101 7.62 -0.64 12.76
N VAL A 102 7.68 -1.63 13.62
CA VAL A 102 7.24 -1.61 15.01
C VAL A 102 8.43 -1.86 15.91
N ASN A 103 8.52 -1.13 17.02
CA ASN A 103 9.46 -1.48 18.08
C ASN A 103 9.00 -2.78 18.78
N GLY A 104 9.67 -3.88 18.45
CA GLY A 104 9.37 -5.21 18.95
C GLY A 104 10.23 -5.68 20.12
N VAL A 105 11.03 -4.79 20.74
CA VAL A 105 11.98 -5.14 21.82
C VAL A 105 11.21 -5.36 23.13
N LYS A 106 11.03 -6.63 23.52
CA LYS A 106 10.13 -7.01 24.62
C LYS A 106 10.79 -7.15 25.99
N GLU A 107 12.04 -7.58 26.07
CA GLU A 107 12.67 -7.96 27.35
C GLU A 107 14.10 -7.39 27.50
N PRO A 108 14.30 -6.32 28.29
CA PRO A 108 13.25 -5.45 28.81
C PRO A 108 12.60 -4.62 27.68
N LYS A 109 11.32 -4.27 27.86
CA LYS A 109 10.68 -3.26 27.01
C LYS A 109 11.49 -1.97 27.11
N THR A 110 11.96 -1.49 25.98
CA THR A 110 12.82 -0.31 25.93
C THR A 110 12.39 0.59 24.80
N ASP A 111 12.41 1.89 25.08
CA ASP A 111 12.18 2.91 24.08
C ASP A 111 13.29 2.86 23.03
N ARG A 112 12.89 3.04 21.78
CA ARG A 112 13.76 3.01 20.61
C ARG A 112 13.53 4.24 19.75
N LYS A 113 14.37 4.38 18.73
CA LYS A 113 14.12 5.22 17.58
C LYS A 113 14.06 4.31 16.36
N ILE A 114 13.04 4.48 15.52
CA ILE A 114 13.01 3.92 14.18
C ILE A 114 12.96 5.10 13.22
N THR A 115 13.90 5.15 12.29
CA THR A 115 14.07 6.29 11.38
C THR A 115 14.56 5.82 10.01
N ALA A 116 14.46 6.71 9.02
CA ALA A 116 14.94 6.50 7.67
C ALA A 116 16.06 7.48 7.34
N VAL A 117 17.13 6.98 6.72
CA VAL A 117 18.30 7.77 6.33
C VAL A 117 18.63 7.54 4.86
N ILE A 118 19.37 8.49 4.29
CA ILE A 118 20.00 8.35 2.99
C ILE A 118 21.48 8.72 3.09
N LYS A 119 22.33 7.87 2.53
CA LYS A 119 23.76 8.12 2.32
C LYS A 119 24.00 8.49 0.87
N ASN A 120 24.75 9.56 0.64
CA ASN A 120 25.24 9.88 -0.69
C ASN A 120 26.42 8.95 -1.05
N THR A 121 26.21 8.06 -2.02
CA THR A 121 27.23 7.12 -2.51
C THR A 121 27.91 7.61 -3.78
N GLY A 122 27.47 8.75 -4.30
CA GLY A 122 28.04 9.44 -5.45
C GLY A 122 29.34 10.19 -5.13
N LYS A 123 29.86 10.86 -6.16
CA LYS A 123 31.11 11.64 -6.09
C LYS A 123 30.84 13.14 -5.94
N GLY A 124 29.65 13.60 -6.32
CA GLY A 124 29.20 14.98 -6.19
C GLY A 124 28.41 15.27 -4.93
N ASN A 125 28.13 16.54 -4.67
CA ASN A 125 27.17 16.93 -3.64
C ASN A 125 25.75 16.62 -4.12
N MET A 126 25.12 15.60 -3.54
CA MET A 126 23.74 15.23 -3.83
C MET A 126 22.80 16.37 -3.38
N ARG A 127 21.92 16.81 -4.28
CA ARG A 127 20.75 17.63 -3.96
C ARG A 127 19.55 16.71 -3.78
N MET A 128 19.00 16.71 -2.57
CA MET A 128 17.77 16.01 -2.27
C MET A 128 16.61 16.99 -2.07
N LYS A 129 15.55 16.83 -2.88
CA LYS A 129 14.32 17.61 -2.80
C LYS A 129 13.16 16.73 -2.37
N MET A 130 12.55 17.02 -1.24
CA MET A 130 11.32 16.32 -0.81
C MET A 130 10.15 16.79 -1.67
N LEU A 131 9.46 15.86 -2.34
CA LEU A 131 8.35 16.14 -3.26
C LEU A 131 6.98 15.95 -2.58
N LYS A 132 6.85 14.87 -1.81
CA LYS A 132 5.66 14.53 -1.01
C LYS A 132 6.11 13.76 0.21
N TYR A 133 5.46 13.95 1.34
CA TYR A 133 5.78 13.16 2.52
C TYR A 133 4.66 13.12 3.53
N SER A 134 4.68 12.07 4.35
CA SER A 134 3.88 11.95 5.56
C SER A 134 4.65 11.18 6.60
N SER A 135 4.59 11.66 7.83
CA SER A 135 5.23 11.06 9.00
C SER A 135 4.27 11.13 10.16
N GLN A 136 3.78 9.98 10.57
CA GLN A 136 2.84 9.91 11.68
C GLN A 136 3.60 9.77 13.00
N LYS A 137 3.02 10.33 14.07
CA LYS A 137 3.54 10.06 15.41
C LYS A 137 3.38 8.55 15.69
N PRO A 138 4.42 7.88 16.23
CA PRO A 138 4.32 6.46 16.56
C PRO A 138 3.13 6.17 17.47
N SER A 139 2.43 5.07 17.22
CA SER A 139 1.21 4.73 17.94
C SER A 139 0.88 3.24 17.83
N THR A 140 0.18 2.73 18.83
CA THR A 140 -0.39 1.37 18.84
C THR A 140 -1.70 1.27 18.03
N ASN A 141 -2.27 2.40 17.58
CA ASN A 141 -3.47 2.41 16.73
C ASN A 141 -3.09 2.41 15.24
N TYR A 142 -2.84 1.22 14.70
CA TYR A 142 -2.29 1.07 13.35
C TYR A 142 -3.26 1.54 12.26
N PHE A 143 -4.57 1.33 12.45
CA PHE A 143 -5.61 1.79 11.52
C PHE A 143 -5.61 3.30 11.39
N LYS A 144 -5.52 4.01 12.52
CA LYS A 144 -5.46 5.47 12.53
C LYS A 144 -4.20 5.97 11.81
N VAL A 145 -3.04 5.42 12.20
CA VAL A 145 -1.74 5.79 11.63
C VAL A 145 -1.71 5.57 10.12
N GLY A 146 -2.17 4.41 9.62
CA GLY A 146 -2.21 4.16 8.18
C GLY A 146 -3.14 5.12 7.42
N LYS A 147 -4.32 5.42 7.99
CA LYS A 147 -5.32 6.29 7.36
C LYS A 147 -4.88 7.75 7.31
N GLU A 148 -4.41 8.28 8.44
CA GLU A 148 -3.85 9.64 8.53
C GLU A 148 -2.58 9.75 7.68
N GLY A 149 -1.73 8.71 7.71
CA GLY A 149 -0.53 8.61 6.87
C GLY A 149 -0.81 8.81 5.39
N LEU A 150 -1.81 8.09 4.85
CA LEU A 150 -2.23 8.23 3.46
C LEU A 150 -2.89 9.59 3.18
N TYR A 151 -3.80 10.03 4.05
CA TYR A 151 -4.47 11.33 3.90
C TYR A 151 -3.46 12.47 3.81
N ASP A 152 -2.52 12.51 4.77
CA ASP A 152 -1.46 13.53 4.82
C ASP A 152 -0.54 13.42 3.62
N TYR A 153 -0.16 12.21 3.20
CA TYR A 153 0.69 12.02 2.03
C TYR A 153 0.04 12.58 0.75
N PHE A 154 -1.24 12.30 0.53
CA PHE A 154 -1.95 12.80 -0.66
C PHE A 154 -2.16 14.31 -0.63
N ASN A 155 -2.33 14.90 0.56
CA ASN A 155 -2.46 16.36 0.74
C ASN A 155 -1.12 17.09 0.87
N SER A 156 -0.02 16.37 1.06
CA SER A 156 1.28 16.95 1.30
C SER A 156 1.76 17.76 0.10
N GLN A 157 2.40 18.88 0.43
CA GLN A 157 3.26 19.61 -0.48
C GLN A 157 4.70 19.32 -0.04
N GLY A 158 5.58 19.06 -0.99
CA GLY A 158 7.00 18.83 -0.71
C GLY A 158 7.67 20.02 0.01
N LEU A 159 8.93 19.84 0.37
CA LEU A 159 9.70 20.92 0.98
C LEU A 159 10.29 21.82 -0.12
N ALA A 160 10.09 23.13 0.01
CA ALA A 160 10.62 24.10 -0.95
C ALA A 160 12.16 24.09 -0.98
N LYS A 161 12.80 23.85 0.16
CA LYS A 161 14.26 23.88 0.31
C LYS A 161 14.86 22.51 0.02
N GLU A 162 15.82 22.49 -0.90
CA GLU A 162 16.66 21.32 -1.16
C GLU A 162 17.74 21.17 -0.09
N ARG A 163 18.11 19.92 0.19
CA ARG A 163 19.23 19.60 1.09
C ARG A 163 20.42 19.16 0.27
N ALA A 164 21.56 19.79 0.50
CA ALA A 164 22.84 19.35 -0.05
C ALA A 164 23.48 18.32 0.89
N ILE A 165 23.86 17.16 0.36
CA ILE A 165 24.47 16.05 1.08
C ILE A 165 25.82 15.76 0.43
N LYS A 166 26.91 15.91 1.18
CA LYS A 166 28.27 15.70 0.67
C LYS A 166 28.52 14.22 0.31
N PRO A 167 29.46 13.91 -0.57
CA PRO A 167 29.89 12.52 -0.82
C PRO A 167 30.18 11.77 0.50
N GLY A 168 29.61 10.57 0.64
CA GLY A 168 29.75 9.74 1.83
C GLY A 168 28.98 10.21 3.07
N GLN A 169 28.34 11.40 3.03
CA GLN A 169 27.53 11.89 4.14
C GLN A 169 26.19 11.16 4.19
N THR A 170 25.79 10.82 5.41
CA THR A 170 24.47 10.26 5.73
C THR A 170 23.61 11.33 6.41
N VAL A 171 22.35 11.45 6.02
CA VAL A 171 21.36 12.35 6.65
C VAL A 171 20.04 11.64 6.88
N ALA A 172 19.25 12.09 7.86
CA ALA A 172 17.88 11.61 8.04
C ALA A 172 17.00 12.08 6.86
N ILE A 173 16.14 11.20 6.34
CA ILE A 173 15.20 11.55 5.26
C ILE A 173 14.11 12.48 5.78
N ASP A 174 13.66 12.31 7.03
CA ASP A 174 12.70 13.20 7.66
C ASP A 174 13.10 13.51 9.11
N GLU A 175 13.14 14.79 9.42
CA GLU A 175 13.48 15.27 10.76
C GLU A 175 12.35 15.06 11.76
N VAL A 176 11.08 14.99 11.32
CA VAL A 176 9.95 14.72 12.22
C VAL A 176 10.04 13.28 12.71
N LEU A 177 10.20 12.32 11.80
CA LEU A 177 10.43 10.91 12.12
C LEU A 177 11.65 10.75 13.03
N GLU A 178 12.77 11.39 12.69
CA GLU A 178 14.04 11.29 13.40
C GLU A 178 13.95 11.74 14.88
N ARG A 179 13.02 12.63 15.22
CA ARG A 179 12.84 13.11 16.60
C ARG A 179 11.95 12.21 17.46
N ASN A 180 11.23 11.26 16.85
CA ASN A 180 10.29 10.44 17.60
C ASN A 180 11.01 9.41 18.49
N VAL A 181 10.49 9.27 19.70
CA VAL A 181 10.73 8.10 20.56
C VAL A 181 9.62 7.10 20.27
N VAL A 182 10.00 5.86 20.02
CA VAL A 182 9.12 4.75 19.67
C VAL A 182 9.08 3.79 20.84
N ARG A 183 7.94 3.71 21.53
CA ARG A 183 7.74 2.77 22.63
C ARG A 183 7.49 1.38 22.09
N TYR A 184 7.61 0.38 22.97
CA TYR A 184 7.23 -0.99 22.64
C TYR A 184 5.84 -1.05 22.01
N ASP A 185 5.71 -1.78 20.91
CA ASP A 185 4.45 -2.00 20.16
C ASP A 185 3.91 -0.77 19.42
N GLU A 186 4.62 0.37 19.41
CA GLU A 186 4.25 1.50 18.57
C GLU A 186 4.73 1.29 17.13
N LEU A 187 3.81 1.46 16.16
CA LEU A 187 4.10 1.46 14.74
C LEU A 187 4.67 2.81 14.31
N VAL A 188 5.77 2.75 13.58
CA VAL A 188 6.33 3.84 12.80
C VAL A 188 5.90 3.69 11.35
N HIS A 189 5.14 4.68 10.88
CA HIS A 189 4.62 4.75 9.52
C HIS A 189 5.05 6.06 8.86
N GLY A 190 5.50 5.97 7.63
CA GLY A 190 5.72 7.15 6.80
C GLY A 190 5.80 6.81 5.32
N ILE A 191 5.49 7.79 4.49
CA ILE A 191 5.59 7.67 3.03
C ILE A 191 6.35 8.89 2.55
N TYR A 192 7.46 8.69 1.85
CA TYR A 192 8.35 9.76 1.40
C TYR A 192 8.58 9.63 -0.09
N GLU A 193 8.35 10.69 -0.84
CA GLU A 193 8.81 10.84 -2.21
C GLU A 193 9.80 11.99 -2.31
N PHE A 194 10.99 11.72 -2.82
CA PHE A 194 12.04 12.72 -2.97
C PHE A 194 12.84 12.50 -4.24
N LEU A 195 13.38 13.60 -4.78
CA LEU A 195 14.26 13.61 -5.95
C LEU A 195 15.71 13.71 -5.47
N ILE A 196 16.59 12.88 -6.04
CA ILE A 196 18.04 12.93 -5.89
C ILE A 196 18.73 13.04 -7.26
N ASP A 197 19.90 13.66 -7.31
CA ASP A 197 20.70 13.83 -8.53
C ASP A 197 22.06 13.11 -8.51
N GLU A 198 22.36 12.40 -7.43
CA GLU A 198 23.51 11.49 -7.29
C GLU A 198 22.99 10.12 -6.81
N PRO A 199 23.72 9.02 -7.02
CA PRO A 199 23.36 7.74 -6.45
C PRO A 199 23.42 7.78 -4.92
N GLY A 200 22.57 6.98 -4.28
CA GLY A 200 22.46 6.91 -2.84
C GLY A 200 22.19 5.51 -2.31
N GLU A 201 22.21 5.39 -0.99
CA GLU A 201 21.74 4.21 -0.27
C GLU A 201 20.75 4.65 0.81
N VAL A 202 19.53 4.12 0.73
CA VAL A 202 18.44 4.39 1.68
C VAL A 202 18.40 3.25 2.70
N ALA A 203 18.26 3.61 3.98
CA ALA A 203 18.09 2.61 5.02
C ALA A 203 16.99 3.00 6.02
N VAL A 204 16.26 1.99 6.50
CA VAL A 204 15.36 2.10 7.66
C VAL A 204 15.97 1.30 8.80
N LEU A 205 16.19 1.94 9.95
CA LEU A 205 16.93 1.34 11.06
C LEU A 205 16.28 1.62 12.41
N GLN A 206 16.53 0.73 13.35
CA GLN A 206 16.24 0.90 14.77
C GLN A 206 17.53 1.17 15.54
N THR A 207 17.49 2.11 16.49
CA THR A 207 18.60 2.44 17.39
C THR A 207 18.11 2.95 18.74
N ALA A 208 19.04 3.25 19.67
CA ALA A 208 18.72 3.91 20.93
C ALA A 208 18.14 5.33 20.70
N PRO A 209 17.19 5.81 21.52
CA PRO A 209 16.54 7.12 21.32
C PRO A 209 17.51 8.31 21.22
N GLY A 210 18.61 8.28 21.97
CA GLY A 210 19.65 9.32 21.99
C GLY A 210 20.64 9.26 20.82
N THR A 211 20.62 8.19 20.02
CA THR A 211 21.49 8.04 18.84
C THR A 211 20.74 8.54 17.60
N SER A 212 21.35 9.48 16.86
CA SER A 212 20.77 9.93 15.59
C SER A 212 20.84 8.84 14.53
N GLY A 213 19.84 8.73 13.66
CA GLY A 213 19.83 7.80 12.53
C GLY A 213 21.14 7.79 11.72
N PRO A 214 21.66 8.95 11.27
CA PRO A 214 22.93 9.00 10.53
C PRO A 214 24.12 8.39 11.27
N LYS A 215 24.24 8.66 12.58
CA LYS A 215 25.30 8.06 13.42
C LYS A 215 25.10 6.54 13.56
N ALA A 216 23.87 6.10 13.78
CA ALA A 216 23.55 4.69 13.93
C ALA A 216 23.84 3.90 12.64
N TYR A 217 23.54 4.48 11.48
CA TYR A 217 23.80 3.87 10.18
C TYR A 217 25.30 3.57 9.97
N GLU A 218 26.21 4.45 10.40
CA GLU A 218 27.65 4.21 10.27
C GLU A 218 28.18 3.14 11.25
N THR A 219 27.42 2.79 12.30
CA THR A 219 27.85 1.83 13.33
C THR A 219 27.15 0.48 13.26
N ILE A 220 25.91 0.44 12.76
CA ILE A 220 25.13 -0.79 12.63
C ILE A 220 25.59 -1.52 11.36
N GLY A 221 26.39 -2.56 11.53
CA GLY A 221 26.98 -3.30 10.40
C GLY A 221 26.07 -4.34 9.74
N SER A 222 24.96 -4.74 10.38
CA SER A 222 24.11 -5.83 9.89
C SER A 222 22.70 -5.37 9.52
N VAL A 223 22.26 -5.84 8.36
CA VAL A 223 20.85 -5.84 7.98
C VAL A 223 20.19 -7.06 8.61
N ILE A 224 19.05 -6.85 9.26
CA ILE A 224 18.30 -7.93 9.90
C ILE A 224 17.83 -8.89 8.80
N PRO A 225 18.02 -10.22 8.93
CA PRO A 225 17.54 -11.16 7.92
C PRO A 225 16.03 -11.04 7.67
N THR A 226 15.63 -11.11 6.40
CA THR A 226 14.22 -11.21 6.00
C THR A 226 13.61 -12.50 6.52
N ASN A 227 12.36 -12.45 6.97
CA ASN A 227 11.58 -13.65 7.29
C ASN A 227 10.56 -14.00 6.18
N LYS A 228 10.49 -13.20 5.11
CA LYS A 228 9.60 -13.32 3.95
C LYS A 228 8.12 -13.37 4.33
N LYS A 229 7.73 -12.57 5.34
CA LYS A 229 6.35 -12.40 5.79
C LYS A 229 5.84 -11.00 5.52
N ASN A 230 4.56 -10.80 5.84
CA ASN A 230 3.83 -9.55 5.73
C ASN A 230 3.89 -8.98 4.30
N ALA A 231 3.89 -7.66 4.13
CA ALA A 231 3.98 -7.01 2.82
C ALA A 231 5.35 -7.22 2.16
N GLY A 232 6.40 -7.45 2.95
CA GLY A 232 7.76 -7.68 2.48
C GLY A 232 8.63 -6.43 2.47
N ARG A 233 9.86 -6.59 1.96
CA ARG A 233 10.83 -5.49 1.83
C ARG A 233 11.64 -5.60 0.55
N GLY A 234 12.22 -4.49 0.10
CA GLY A 234 13.15 -4.48 -1.03
C GLY A 234 12.87 -3.36 -2.01
N MET A 235 13.56 -3.40 -3.15
CA MET A 235 13.31 -2.55 -4.31
C MET A 235 12.35 -3.24 -5.28
N PHE A 236 11.21 -2.61 -5.57
CA PHE A 236 10.14 -3.18 -6.38
C PHE A 236 10.08 -2.55 -7.77
N GLY A 237 9.85 -3.40 -8.79
CA GLY A 237 9.91 -2.98 -10.19
C GLY A 237 8.73 -2.13 -10.66
N VAL A 238 7.67 -2.02 -9.86
CA VAL A 238 6.48 -1.22 -10.17
C VAL A 238 6.08 -0.41 -8.96
N SER A 239 5.87 0.89 -9.17
CA SER A 239 5.42 1.83 -8.14
C SER A 239 4.05 2.44 -8.45
N ASN A 240 3.66 2.47 -9.72
CA ASN A 240 2.37 3.00 -10.16
C ASN A 240 1.75 2.10 -11.25
N TYR A 241 0.44 1.94 -11.20
CA TYR A 241 -0.38 1.41 -12.29
C TYR A 241 -1.35 2.49 -12.78
N LYS A 242 -1.62 2.50 -14.09
CA LYS A 242 -2.85 3.10 -14.63
C LYS A 242 -3.84 1.97 -14.89
N VAL A 243 -5.04 2.10 -14.34
CA VAL A 243 -6.13 1.13 -14.44
C VAL A 243 -7.28 1.77 -15.20
N PHE A 244 -7.86 1.03 -16.14
CA PHE A 244 -9.01 1.48 -16.91
C PHE A 244 -9.90 0.29 -17.29
N ASN A 245 -11.20 0.53 -17.40
CA ASN A 245 -12.15 -0.47 -17.86
C ASN A 245 -12.37 -0.39 -19.37
N GLU A 246 -12.53 -1.55 -20.00
CA GLU A 246 -12.93 -1.62 -21.40
C GLU A 246 -14.42 -1.27 -21.57
N ALA A 247 -15.29 -1.95 -20.81
CA ALA A 247 -16.74 -1.80 -20.88
C ALA A 247 -17.23 -0.65 -20.00
N VAL A 248 -18.11 0.21 -20.54
CA VAL A 248 -18.75 1.32 -19.81
C VAL A 248 -19.61 0.76 -18.68
N LEU A 249 -19.39 1.23 -17.45
CA LEU A 249 -20.25 0.89 -16.31
C LEU A 249 -21.60 1.60 -16.45
N GLU A 250 -22.68 0.84 -16.38
CA GLU A 250 -24.05 1.34 -16.54
C GLU A 250 -24.79 1.28 -15.21
N THR A 251 -25.33 2.41 -14.74
CA THR A 251 -25.93 2.52 -13.39
C THR A 251 -27.18 1.66 -13.18
N ASP A 252 -27.88 1.28 -14.25
CA ASP A 252 -29.04 0.38 -14.22
C ASP A 252 -28.66 -1.11 -14.07
N LYS A 253 -27.36 -1.46 -14.18
CA LYS A 253 -26.85 -2.83 -14.00
C LYS A 253 -26.48 -3.15 -12.55
N GLY A 254 -26.57 -2.18 -11.66
CA GLY A 254 -26.35 -2.36 -10.22
C GLY A 254 -24.90 -2.25 -9.77
N VAL A 255 -24.64 -2.74 -8.55
CA VAL A 255 -23.34 -2.60 -7.89
C VAL A 255 -22.32 -3.54 -8.52
N THR A 256 -21.15 -3.00 -8.83
CA THR A 256 -19.99 -3.74 -9.37
C THR A 256 -18.77 -3.51 -8.49
N GLN A 257 -17.82 -4.45 -8.48
CA GLN A 257 -16.60 -4.34 -7.68
C GLN A 257 -15.34 -4.29 -8.55
N LEU A 258 -14.42 -3.38 -8.23
CA LEU A 258 -13.06 -3.36 -8.77
C LEU A 258 -12.15 -4.08 -7.77
N VAL A 259 -11.50 -5.17 -8.19
CA VAL A 259 -10.58 -5.93 -7.33
C VAL A 259 -9.14 -5.68 -7.78
N VAL A 260 -8.33 -5.11 -6.88
CA VAL A 260 -6.90 -4.84 -7.09
C VAL A 260 -6.10 -5.38 -5.91
N ALA A 261 -4.82 -5.68 -6.14
CA ALA A 261 -3.84 -6.14 -5.16
C ALA A 261 -4.19 -7.42 -4.37
N ASP A 262 -5.07 -8.29 -4.88
CA ASP A 262 -5.56 -9.47 -4.17
C ASP A 262 -4.64 -10.70 -4.28
N GLY A 263 -3.62 -10.65 -5.15
CA GLY A 263 -2.69 -11.75 -5.41
C GLY A 263 -3.25 -12.86 -6.30
N LYS A 264 -4.48 -12.72 -6.82
CA LYS A 264 -5.13 -13.69 -7.72
C LYS A 264 -5.52 -13.03 -9.04
N ASP A 265 -6.48 -12.11 -9.01
CA ASP A 265 -6.89 -11.32 -10.17
C ASP A 265 -5.83 -10.27 -10.50
N ASP A 266 -5.22 -9.69 -9.46
CA ASP A 266 -4.11 -8.78 -9.51
C ASP A 266 -2.90 -9.38 -8.78
N ALA A 267 -1.97 -9.93 -9.56
CA ALA A 267 -0.73 -10.49 -9.03
C ALA A 267 0.11 -9.45 -8.26
N TRP A 268 0.70 -9.89 -7.16
CA TRP A 268 1.60 -9.08 -6.36
C TRP A 268 2.87 -8.66 -7.12
N VAL A 269 3.27 -7.41 -6.95
CA VAL A 269 4.49 -6.85 -7.53
C VAL A 269 5.71 -7.58 -6.98
N LYS A 270 6.69 -7.82 -7.87
CA LYS A 270 7.96 -8.46 -7.54
C LYS A 270 9.07 -7.41 -7.47
N GLY A 271 10.05 -7.71 -6.63
CA GLY A 271 11.23 -6.88 -6.41
C GLY A 271 12.44 -7.72 -6.06
N ILE A 272 13.51 -7.05 -5.68
CA ILE A 272 14.75 -7.66 -5.19
C ILE A 272 15.05 -7.05 -3.83
N GLU A 273 15.43 -7.87 -2.86
CA GLU A 273 15.91 -7.42 -1.56
C GLU A 273 17.43 -7.22 -1.61
N GLY A 274 17.90 -6.02 -1.23
CA GLY A 274 19.25 -5.55 -1.53
C GLY A 274 20.37 -6.29 -0.81
N GLU A 275 20.14 -6.85 0.39
CA GLU A 275 21.17 -7.53 1.16
C GLU A 275 21.41 -8.96 0.67
N SER A 276 20.34 -9.74 0.50
CA SER A 276 20.38 -11.14 0.07
C SER A 276 20.38 -11.30 -1.45
N ASN A 277 20.03 -10.24 -2.18
CA ASN A 277 19.82 -10.25 -3.63
C ASN A 277 18.79 -11.30 -4.07
N THR A 278 17.82 -11.62 -3.19
CA THR A 278 16.76 -12.59 -3.48
C THR A 278 15.47 -11.91 -3.92
N VAL A 279 14.65 -12.64 -4.67
CA VAL A 279 13.33 -12.16 -5.11
C VAL A 279 12.46 -11.88 -3.90
N SER A 280 11.93 -10.65 -3.86
CA SER A 280 10.94 -10.21 -2.90
C SER A 280 9.55 -10.10 -3.55
N THR A 281 8.51 -10.32 -2.76
CA THR A 281 7.12 -10.21 -3.20
C THR A 281 6.41 -9.20 -2.32
N LEU A 282 5.75 -8.23 -2.95
CA LEU A 282 5.01 -7.19 -2.28
C LEU A 282 3.58 -7.65 -1.99
N ALA A 283 3.38 -8.46 -0.96
CA ALA A 283 2.06 -9.01 -0.68
C ALA A 283 1.05 -7.89 -0.37
N GLY A 284 -0.03 -7.80 -1.15
CA GLY A 284 -1.02 -6.73 -1.03
C GLY A 284 -0.64 -5.41 -1.73
N ASN A 285 0.46 -5.38 -2.49
CA ASN A 285 0.92 -4.20 -3.26
C ASN A 285 0.96 -2.89 -2.44
N TYR A 286 1.27 -2.96 -1.15
CA TYR A 286 1.35 -1.78 -0.28
C TYR A 286 2.23 -0.70 -0.92
N GLY A 287 1.78 0.55 -0.90
CA GLY A 287 2.48 1.72 -1.45
C GLY A 287 2.57 1.81 -2.97
N VAL A 288 2.05 0.83 -3.72
CA VAL A 288 1.82 0.96 -5.17
C VAL A 288 0.59 1.84 -5.39
N MET A 289 0.71 2.84 -6.26
CA MET A 289 -0.38 3.78 -6.54
C MET A 289 -1.17 3.33 -7.77
N TYR A 290 -2.47 3.16 -7.60
CA TYR A 290 -3.38 2.81 -8.68
C TYR A 290 -4.12 4.07 -9.14
N ASN A 291 -3.75 4.58 -10.31
CA ASN A 291 -4.49 5.66 -10.97
C ASN A 291 -5.63 5.04 -11.78
N ILE A 292 -6.84 5.09 -11.22
CA ILE A 292 -8.01 4.40 -11.75
C ILE A 292 -8.90 5.38 -12.51
N GLU A 293 -9.12 5.11 -13.79
CA GLU A 293 -9.98 5.89 -14.68
C GLU A 293 -11.09 4.97 -15.23
N LEU A 294 -12.29 5.08 -14.68
CA LEU A 294 -13.43 4.24 -15.07
C LEU A 294 -14.40 5.01 -15.98
N LYS A 295 -14.67 4.48 -17.16
CA LYS A 295 -15.76 4.89 -18.05
C LYS A 295 -17.09 4.42 -17.48
N TRP A 296 -18.06 5.33 -17.35
CA TRP A 296 -19.39 5.03 -16.85
C TRP A 296 -20.45 5.92 -17.48
N LYS A 297 -21.71 5.48 -17.40
CA LYS A 297 -22.87 6.20 -17.90
C LYS A 297 -24.06 6.04 -16.95
N SER A 298 -24.75 7.14 -16.67
CA SER A 298 -26.04 7.12 -15.99
C SER A 298 -27.16 6.81 -16.98
N ASN A 299 -27.82 5.66 -16.82
CA ASN A 299 -28.99 5.28 -17.63
C ASN A 299 -30.32 5.48 -16.88
N ASP A 300 -30.27 5.64 -15.55
CA ASP A 300 -31.43 5.71 -14.66
C ASP A 300 -31.44 6.97 -13.77
N GLY A 301 -30.64 7.98 -14.11
CA GLY A 301 -30.55 9.25 -13.39
C GLY A 301 -29.72 9.22 -12.11
N LYS A 302 -29.06 8.09 -11.78
CA LYS A 302 -28.17 7.98 -10.61
C LYS A 302 -26.73 8.37 -10.94
N GLY A 303 -26.01 8.90 -9.95
CA GLY A 303 -24.56 9.08 -10.01
C GLY A 303 -23.80 7.84 -9.51
N LEU A 304 -22.48 7.83 -9.67
CA LEU A 304 -21.60 6.83 -9.04
C LEU A 304 -21.24 7.23 -7.62
N ALA A 305 -21.17 6.22 -6.75
CA ALA A 305 -20.52 6.30 -5.45
C ALA A 305 -19.43 5.21 -5.40
N LEU A 306 -18.25 5.57 -4.90
CA LEU A 306 -17.18 4.63 -4.61
C LEU A 306 -17.21 4.29 -3.12
N LEU A 307 -17.20 3.00 -2.80
CA LEU A 307 -17.04 2.49 -1.45
C LEU A 307 -15.79 1.59 -1.44
N THR A 308 -14.88 1.85 -0.51
CA THR A 308 -13.61 1.14 -0.33
C THR A 308 -13.50 0.58 1.07
#